data_AF-A0A844KM96-F1
#
_entry.id   AF-A0A844KM96-F1
#
_cell.length_a   1.000
_cell.length_b   1.000
_cell.length_c   1.000
_cell.angle_alpha   90.00
_cell.angle_beta   90.00
_cell.angle_gamma   90.00
#
_symmetry.space_group_name_H-M   'P 1'
#
loop_
_entity.id
_entity.type
_entity.pdbx_description
1 polymer ?
#
loop_
_entity_poly.entity_id
_entity_poly.type
_entity_poly.pdbx_seq_one_letter_code
_entity_poly.pdbx_strand_id
1 'polypeptide(L)'
;MKKKLLIVATVCASLFVVAPAVSVSAAEVESESQVQTIQNDDIGIAPCADEIVTKFRLYKKTKLQYRRWNQTRGYWVDKDWIDMN
;
A
#
# COMPACT_ATOMS: atom_id res chain seq x y z
N MET A 1 9.41 0.51 -47.50
CA MET A 1 8.03 0.01 -47.31
C MET A 1 7.61 0.27 -45.86
N LYS A 2 6.63 1.15 -45.65
CA LYS A 2 6.28 1.74 -44.34
C LYS A 2 5.21 0.87 -43.65
N LYS A 3 5.56 0.14 -42.59
CA LYS A 3 4.59 -0.67 -41.83
C LYS A 3 3.95 0.21 -40.75
N LYS A 4 2.68 0.61 -40.96
CA LYS A 4 1.88 1.32 -39.97
C LYS A 4 1.35 0.29 -38.97
N LEU A 5 1.93 0.24 -37.78
CA LEU A 5 1.41 -0.58 -36.67
C LEU A 5 0.37 0.27 -35.94
N LEU A 6 -0.91 0.00 -36.19
CA LEU A 6 -2.02 0.53 -35.41
C LEU A 6 -2.34 -0.51 -34.32
N ILE A 7 -1.99 -0.22 -33.07
CA ILE A 7 -2.42 -1.00 -31.91
C ILE A 7 -3.47 -0.14 -31.20
N VAL A 8 -4.74 -0.51 -31.36
CA VAL A 8 -5.88 0.09 -30.68
C VAL A 8 -5.92 -0.43 -29.25
N ALA A 9 -5.91 0.49 -28.30
CA ALA A 9 -6.08 0.23 -26.88
C ALA A 9 -7.55 0.42 -26.48
N THR A 10 -8.12 -0.55 -25.78
CA THR A 10 -9.28 -0.34 -24.90
C THR A 10 -9.24 -1.38 -23.78
N VAL A 11 -8.67 -1.00 -22.64
CA VAL A 11 -8.80 -1.71 -21.37
C VAL A 11 -9.86 -0.97 -20.56
N CYS A 12 -10.98 -1.63 -20.29
CA CYS A 12 -11.93 -1.24 -19.23
C CYS A 12 -12.29 -2.50 -18.44
N ALA A 13 -11.39 -2.92 -17.54
CA ALA A 13 -11.70 -3.94 -16.55
C ALA A 13 -12.36 -3.25 -15.35
N SER A 14 -13.68 -3.31 -15.31
CA SER A 14 -14.53 -2.82 -14.23
C SER A 14 -14.27 -3.58 -12.93
N LEU A 15 -13.78 -2.87 -11.92
CA LEU A 15 -13.63 -3.35 -10.54
C LEU A 15 -14.98 -3.20 -9.81
N PHE A 16 -15.68 -4.30 -9.54
CA PHE A 16 -16.72 -4.32 -8.51
C PHE A 16 -16.09 -4.75 -7.20
N VAL A 17 -16.00 -3.83 -6.24
CA VAL A 17 -15.61 -4.12 -4.85
C VAL A 17 -16.89 -4.35 -4.06
N VAL A 18 -17.09 -5.57 -3.58
CA VAL A 18 -18.18 -5.88 -2.63
C VAL A 18 -17.67 -5.56 -1.23
N ALA A 19 -18.30 -4.60 -0.56
CA ALA A 19 -18.01 -4.25 0.82
C ALA A 19 -18.65 -5.28 1.78
N PRO A 20 -17.98 -5.68 2.88
CA PRO A 20 -18.61 -6.47 3.93
C PRO A 20 -19.55 -5.59 4.76
N ALA A 21 -20.82 -5.98 4.84
CA ALA A 21 -21.80 -5.38 5.74
C ALA A 21 -21.49 -5.82 7.18
N VAL A 22 -20.90 -4.93 7.98
CA VAL A 22 -20.78 -5.11 9.43
C VAL A 22 -22.05 -4.58 10.10
N SER A 23 -22.84 -5.49 10.65
CA SER A 23 -23.97 -5.16 11.51
C SER A 23 -23.46 -4.74 12.89
N VAL A 24 -23.52 -3.44 13.19
CA VAL A 24 -23.26 -2.89 14.52
C VAL A 24 -24.53 -3.04 15.36
N SER A 25 -24.46 -3.82 16.42
CA SER A 25 -25.48 -3.85 17.47
C SER A 25 -25.24 -2.67 18.40
N ALA A 26 -26.16 -1.71 18.41
CA ALA A 26 -26.18 -0.61 19.38
C ALA A 26 -26.83 -1.14 20.68
N ALA A 27 -26.04 -1.22 21.75
CA ALA A 27 -26.53 -1.38 23.10
C ALA A 27 -26.26 -0.09 23.89
N GLU A 28 -27.19 0.20 24.77
CA GLU A 28 -27.54 1.47 25.42
C GLU A 28 -26.45 2.27 26.16
N VAL A 29 -26.74 3.57 26.22
CA VAL A 29 -26.02 4.65 26.91
C VAL A 29 -26.23 4.56 28.41
N GLU A 30 -25.14 4.51 29.18
CA GLU A 30 -25.04 5.16 30.48
C GLU A 30 -23.71 5.91 30.52
N SER A 31 -23.77 7.24 30.30
CA SER A 31 -22.63 8.13 30.45
C SER A 31 -22.77 8.84 31.79
N GLU A 32 -22.32 8.17 32.84
CA GLU A 32 -22.06 8.81 34.13
C GLU A 32 -20.57 9.12 34.26
N SER A 33 -20.33 10.37 34.62
CA SER A 33 -19.06 11.07 34.70
C SER A 33 -18.00 10.35 35.54
N GLN A 34 -16.79 10.13 35.01
CA GLN A 34 -15.55 10.20 35.81
C GLN A 34 -14.37 10.74 35.00
N VAL A 35 -14.02 11.99 35.33
CA VAL A 35 -12.67 12.55 35.51
C VAL A 35 -11.61 12.18 34.46
N GLN A 36 -11.26 13.19 33.65
CA GLN A 36 -9.97 13.32 32.97
C GLN A 36 -8.83 13.14 33.98
N THR A 37 -8.36 11.91 34.12
CA THR A 37 -6.97 11.68 34.47
C THR A 37 -6.29 11.42 33.14
N ILE A 38 -5.60 12.43 32.60
CA ILE A 38 -4.58 12.21 31.58
C ILE A 38 -3.50 11.38 32.28
N GLN A 39 -3.70 10.07 32.32
CA GLN A 39 -2.60 9.15 32.52
C GLN A 39 -1.72 9.40 31.31
N ASN A 40 -0.49 9.87 31.56
CA ASN A 40 0.59 9.75 30.60
C ASN A 40 0.87 8.26 30.46
N ASP A 41 -0.04 7.58 29.78
CA ASP A 41 0.18 6.29 29.17
C ASP A 41 1.16 6.58 28.03
N ASP A 42 2.45 6.63 28.40
CA ASP A 42 3.55 6.25 27.53
C ASP A 42 3.41 4.74 27.23
N ILE A 43 2.24 4.37 26.68
CA ILE A 43 2.10 3.19 25.85
C ILE A 43 3.02 3.53 24.70
N GLY A 44 4.26 3.10 24.81
CA GLY A 44 5.24 3.18 23.75
C GLY A 44 4.68 2.43 22.55
N ILE A 45 3.85 3.11 21.76
CA ILE A 45 3.46 2.67 20.44
C ILE A 45 4.76 2.75 19.68
N ALA A 46 5.51 1.66 19.70
CA ALA A 46 6.68 1.50 18.87
C ALA A 46 6.20 1.84 17.45
N PRO A 47 6.86 2.80 16.76
CA PRO A 47 6.44 3.18 15.42
C PRO A 47 6.32 1.89 14.61
N CYS A 48 5.15 1.67 14.02
CA CYS A 48 4.99 0.54 13.12
C CYS A 48 6.04 0.69 12.03
N ALA A 49 7.01 -0.22 12.02
CA ALA A 49 8.11 -0.15 11.07
C ALA A 49 7.53 -0.28 9.66
N ASP A 50 8.00 0.55 8.74
CA ASP A 50 7.60 0.44 7.35
C ASP A 50 8.06 -0.89 6.77
N GLU A 51 7.16 -1.62 6.11
CA GLU A 51 7.50 -2.84 5.41
C GLU A 51 8.09 -2.48 4.05
N ILE A 52 9.39 -2.74 3.88
CA ILE A 52 10.10 -2.50 2.63
C ILE A 52 10.27 -3.83 1.88
N VAL A 53 9.63 -3.93 0.71
CA VAL A 53 9.67 -5.12 -0.15
C VAL A 53 10.57 -4.86 -1.36
N THR A 54 11.46 -5.80 -1.65
CA THR A 54 12.28 -5.76 -2.87
C THR A 54 11.49 -6.28 -4.07
N LYS A 55 11.40 -5.48 -5.13
CA LYS A 55 10.81 -5.88 -6.42
C LYS A 55 11.92 -6.11 -7.43
N PHE A 56 11.76 -7.15 -8.24
CA PHE A 56 12.74 -7.52 -9.28
C PHE A 56 12.16 -7.31 -10.66
N ARG A 57 13.03 -6.98 -11.62
CA ARG A 57 12.71 -6.99 -13.04
C ARG A 57 13.90 -7.40 -13.88
N LEU A 58 13.62 -7.94 -15.06
CA LEU A 58 14.63 -8.20 -16.09
C LEU A 58 14.61 -7.07 -17.12
N TYR A 59 15.61 -6.18 -17.07
CA TYR A 59 15.78 -5.10 -18.03
C TYR A 59 16.53 -5.57 -19.27
N LYS A 60 16.00 -5.23 -20.46
CA LYS A 60 16.56 -5.63 -21.77
C LYS A 60 16.87 -7.13 -21.90
N LYS A 61 16.15 -7.99 -21.17
CA LYS A 61 16.32 -9.46 -21.13
C LYS A 61 17.67 -9.96 -20.61
N THR A 62 18.56 -9.09 -20.15
CA THR A 62 19.92 -9.48 -19.75
C THR A 62 20.35 -8.93 -18.40
N LYS A 63 19.76 -7.81 -17.95
CA LYS A 63 20.11 -7.18 -16.67
C LYS A 63 19.04 -7.45 -15.63
N LEU A 64 19.37 -8.20 -14.59
CA LEU A 64 18.51 -8.31 -13.42
C LEU A 64 18.64 -7.03 -12.59
N GLN A 65 17.52 -6.38 -12.32
CA GLN A 65 17.46 -5.16 -11.55
C GLN A 65 16.51 -5.34 -10.37
N TYR A 66 16.79 -4.64 -9.28
CA TYR A 66 15.89 -4.57 -8.14
C TYR A 66 15.55 -3.12 -7.79
N ARG A 67 14.44 -2.94 -7.09
CA ARG A 67 14.02 -1.64 -6.53
C ARG A 67 13.18 -1.87 -5.29
N ARG A 68 13.35 -1.04 -4.26
CA ARG A 68 12.62 -1.18 -2.99
C ARG A 68 11.31 -0.41 -3.00
N TRP A 69 10.24 -1.09 -2.61
CA TRP A 69 8.88 -0.57 -2.48
C TRP A 69 8.51 -0.51 -1.00
N ASN A 70 8.10 0.67 -0.51
CA ASN A 70 7.51 0.82 0.81
C ASN A 70 6.04 0.40 0.70
N GLN A 71 5.72 -0.78 1.21
CA GLN A 71 4.37 -1.34 1.17
C GLN A 71 3.42 -0.60 2.13
N THR A 72 3.94 -0.14 3.27
CA THR A 72 3.18 0.61 4.28
C THR A 72 2.73 1.97 3.75
N ARG A 73 3.57 2.67 2.99
CA ARG A 73 3.33 4.05 2.54
C ARG A 73 3.00 4.19 1.05
N GLY A 74 3.12 3.11 0.28
CA GLY A 74 2.74 3.09 -1.13
C GLY A 74 3.65 3.90 -2.06
N TYR A 75 4.97 3.93 -1.80
CA TYR A 75 5.93 4.61 -2.68
C TYR A 75 7.23 3.84 -2.89
N TRP A 76 7.92 4.18 -3.98
CA TRP A 76 9.26 3.66 -4.25
C TRP A 76 10.30 4.36 -3.38
N VAL A 77 11.03 3.58 -2.58
CA VAL A 77 12.09 4.10 -1.70
C VAL A 77 13.25 4.64 -2.54
N ASP A 78 13.64 3.91 -3.58
CA ASP A 78 14.70 4.31 -4.50
C ASP A 78 14.10 5.07 -5.69
N LYS A 79 14.79 6.11 -6.19
CA LYS A 79 14.35 6.90 -7.37
C LYS A 79 14.43 6.11 -8.67
N ASP A 80 15.46 5.30 -8.81
CA ASP A 80 15.75 4.49 -10.01
C ASP A 80 15.93 3.02 -9.64
N TRP A 81 15.93 2.16 -10.65
CA TRP A 81 16.22 0.73 -10.47
C TRP A 81 17.73 0.51 -10.33
N ILE A 82 18.11 -0.43 -9.46
CA ILE A 82 19.50 -0.75 -9.16
C ILE A 82 19.88 -2.02 -9.93
N ASP A 83 20.97 -1.95 -10.70
CA ASP A 83 21.54 -3.13 -11.37
C ASP A 83 22.07 -4.11 -10.31
N MET A 84 21.63 -5.36 -10.38
CA MET A 84 22.16 -6.44 -9.57
C MET A 84 23.41 -6.95 -10.31
N ASN A 85 24.57 -6.46 -9.89
CA ASN A 85 25.86 -6.74 -10.52
C ASN A 85 26.34 -8.16 -10.24
#